data_AF-A0A2V6BII0-F1
#
_entry.id   AF-A0A2V6BII0-F1
#
_cell.length_a   1.000
_cell.length_b   1.000
_cell.length_c   1.000
_cell.angle_alpha   90.00
_cell.angle_beta   90.00
_cell.angle_gamma   90.00
#
_symmetry.space_group_name_H-M   'P 1'
#
loop_
_entity.id
_entity.type
_entity.pdbx_description
1 polymer ?
#
loop_
_entity_poly.entity_id
_entity_poly.type
_entity_poly.pdbx_seq_one_letter_code
_entity_poly.pdbx_strand_id
1 'polypeptide(L)'
;ADARASGNAGPLLHRLCQRAFRAAKQVRSKTQITRGPVSVGSVAVELAEKIVGDLRGRKVLVLGAGETSAKTLRALASRGVSDLRVSNRTPARAEELANELEGIAVPFATWLEQCREIDILIS
;
A
#
# COMPACT_ATOMS: atom_id res chain seq x y z
N ALA A 1 -11.31 2.49 20.88
CA ALA A 1 -11.35 2.95 22.29
C ALA A 1 -12.23 4.20 22.41
N ASP A 2 -12.24 5.01 21.35
CA ASP A 2 -12.93 6.30 21.26
C ASP A 2 -14.45 6.24 21.48
N ALA A 3 -15.13 5.19 21.00
CA ALA A 3 -16.58 5.02 21.19
C ALA A 3 -17.02 4.85 22.66
N ARG A 4 -16.15 4.29 23.53
CA ARG A 4 -16.44 4.17 24.97
C ARG A 4 -16.13 5.47 25.71
N ALA A 5 -15.06 6.15 25.32
CA ALA A 5 -14.69 7.46 25.86
C ALA A 5 -15.72 8.55 25.53
N SER A 6 -16.38 8.43 24.36
CA SER A 6 -17.46 9.34 23.92
C SER A 6 -18.87 8.90 24.35
N GLY A 7 -19.00 7.88 25.21
CA GLY A 7 -20.31 7.40 25.72
C GLY A 7 -21.20 6.65 24.71
N ASN A 8 -20.76 6.51 23.46
CA ASN A 8 -21.53 5.92 22.35
C ASN A 8 -21.53 4.39 22.32
N ALA A 9 -20.77 3.72 23.19
CA ALA A 9 -20.73 2.27 23.30
C ALA A 9 -20.98 1.81 24.75
N GLY A 10 -22.17 1.25 24.99
CA GLY A 10 -22.53 0.66 26.28
C GLY A 10 -21.70 -0.60 26.61
N PRO A 11 -21.79 -1.09 27.87
CA PRO A 11 -20.97 -2.21 28.36
C PRO A 11 -21.13 -3.51 27.56
N LEU A 12 -22.31 -3.73 26.96
CA LEU A 12 -22.58 -4.90 26.14
C LEU A 12 -21.84 -4.83 24.80
N LEU A 13 -21.93 -3.71 24.10
CA LEU A 13 -21.27 -3.49 22.80
C LEU A 13 -19.75 -3.53 22.95
N HIS A 14 -19.22 -2.96 24.04
CA HIS A 14 -17.80 -3.04 24.35
C HIS A 14 -17.32 -4.48 24.54
N ARG A 15 -18.06 -5.30 25.31
CA ARG A 15 -17.74 -6.73 25.49
C ARG A 15 -17.81 -7.50 24.17
N LEU A 16 -18.78 -7.20 23.31
CA LEU A 16 -18.89 -7.81 21.99
C LEU A 16 -17.67 -7.51 21.12
N CYS A 17 -17.27 -6.24 20.99
CA CYS A 17 -16.08 -5.85 20.21
C CYS A 17 -14.81 -6.53 20.73
N GLN A 18 -14.60 -6.58 22.06
CA GLN A 18 -13.46 -7.27 22.65
C GLN A 18 -13.43 -8.76 22.28
N ARG A 19 -14.60 -9.42 22.30
CA ARG A 19 -14.71 -10.83 21.95
C ARG A 19 -14.48 -11.06 20.46
N ALA A 20 -14.97 -10.18 19.60
CA ALA A 20 -14.72 -10.19 18.16
C ALA A 20 -13.22 -10.03 17.84
N PHE A 21 -12.52 -9.08 18.49
CA PHE A 21 -11.07 -8.91 18.30
C PHE A 21 -10.26 -10.11 18.79
N ARG A 22 -10.65 -10.74 19.91
CA ARG A 22 -10.02 -11.99 20.36
C ARG A 22 -10.20 -13.12 19.36
N ALA A 23 -11.41 -13.30 18.82
CA ALA A 23 -11.68 -14.29 17.79
C ALA A 23 -10.87 -14.02 16.51
N ALA A 24 -10.86 -12.76 16.03
CA ALA A 24 -10.05 -12.36 14.88
C ALA A 24 -8.56 -12.63 15.10
N LYS A 25 -8.02 -12.31 16.28
CA LYS A 25 -6.63 -12.61 16.64
C LYS A 25 -6.36 -14.12 16.63
N GLN A 26 -7.24 -14.93 17.22
CA GLN A 26 -7.10 -16.39 17.22
C GLN A 26 -7.09 -16.96 15.81
N VAL A 27 -8.02 -16.53 14.95
CA VAL A 27 -8.08 -16.97 13.55
C VAL A 27 -6.80 -16.58 12.81
N ARG A 28 -6.35 -15.32 12.91
CA ARG A 28 -5.09 -14.88 12.27
C ARG A 28 -3.85 -15.61 12.79
N SER A 29 -3.82 -15.99 14.07
CA SER A 29 -2.66 -16.68 14.67
C SER A 29 -2.65 -18.20 14.47
N LYS A 30 -3.82 -18.83 14.41
CA LYS A 30 -3.95 -20.30 14.38
C LYS A 30 -4.25 -20.85 13.00
N THR A 31 -4.55 -19.98 12.04
CA THR A 31 -4.79 -20.37 10.66
C THR A 31 -3.81 -19.65 9.74
N GLN A 32 -3.63 -20.18 8.54
CA GLN A 32 -2.82 -19.53 7.51
C GLN A 32 -3.62 -18.53 6.68
N ILE A 33 -4.78 -18.05 7.17
CA ILE A 33 -5.64 -17.14 6.41
C ILE A 33 -4.95 -15.81 6.07
N THR A 34 -3.89 -15.45 6.81
CA THR A 34 -3.07 -14.28 6.53
C THR A 34 -1.74 -14.60 5.83
N ARG A 35 -1.51 -15.86 5.41
CA ARG A 35 -0.32 -16.20 4.61
C ARG A 35 -0.56 -15.83 3.15
N GLY A 36 0.48 -15.30 2.51
CA GLY A 36 0.43 -14.81 1.14
C GLY A 36 0.03 -13.33 1.07
N PRO A 37 -0.17 -12.79 -0.14
CA PRO A 37 -0.53 -11.40 -0.32
C PRO A 37 -1.98 -11.16 0.09
N VAL A 38 -2.15 -10.60 1.29
CA VAL A 38 -3.45 -10.34 1.93
C VAL A 38 -4.05 -8.97 1.58
N SER A 39 -3.40 -8.21 0.71
CA SER A 39 -3.81 -6.87 0.28
C SER A 39 -3.68 -6.69 -1.22
N VAL A 40 -4.48 -5.79 -1.79
CA VAL A 40 -4.42 -5.41 -3.22
C VAL A 40 -2.99 -5.04 -3.62
N GLY A 41 -2.31 -4.22 -2.81
CA GLY A 41 -0.92 -3.85 -3.08
C GLY A 41 0.02 -5.05 -3.07
N SER A 42 -0.05 -5.92 -2.07
CA SER A 42 0.81 -7.11 -2.03
C SER A 42 0.58 -8.08 -3.19
N VAL A 43 -0.66 -8.21 -3.67
CA VAL A 43 -1.00 -9.04 -4.84
C VAL A 43 -0.45 -8.41 -6.11
N ALA A 44 -0.60 -7.08 -6.26
CA ALA A 44 -0.05 -6.35 -7.40
C ALA A 44 1.48 -6.52 -7.50
N VAL A 45 2.18 -6.51 -6.36
CA VAL A 45 3.63 -6.74 -6.37
C VAL A 45 4.01 -8.18 -6.69
N GLU A 46 3.28 -9.18 -6.18
CA GLU A 46 3.53 -10.57 -6.55
C GLU A 46 3.30 -10.80 -8.06
N LEU A 47 2.28 -10.14 -8.62
CA LEU A 47 2.04 -10.17 -10.07
C LEU A 47 3.19 -9.50 -10.84
N ALA A 48 3.70 -8.37 -10.36
CA ALA A 48 4.87 -7.73 -10.95
C ALA A 48 6.08 -8.67 -10.95
N GLU A 49 6.39 -9.32 -9.82
CA GLU A 49 7.47 -10.32 -9.72
C GLU A 49 7.30 -11.46 -10.72
N LYS A 50 6.07 -11.94 -10.94
CA LYS A 50 5.78 -13.00 -11.93
C LYS A 50 5.99 -12.55 -13.38
N ILE A 51 5.74 -11.28 -13.69
CA ILE A 51 5.81 -10.74 -15.05
C ILE A 51 7.24 -10.31 -15.39
N VAL A 52 7.90 -9.55 -14.51
CA VAL A 52 9.21 -8.94 -14.78
C VAL A 52 10.38 -9.66 -14.11
N GLY A 53 10.10 -10.65 -13.26
CA GLY A 53 11.09 -11.38 -12.48
C GLY A 53 11.57 -10.57 -11.27
N ASP A 54 12.89 -10.48 -11.11
CA ASP A 54 13.51 -9.74 -10.02
C ASP A 54 13.18 -8.24 -10.12
N LEU A 55 12.73 -7.68 -8.97
CA LEU A 55 12.35 -6.28 -8.83
C LEU A 55 13.51 -5.37 -8.44
N ARG A 56 14.67 -5.93 -8.07
CA ARG A 56 15.85 -5.14 -7.71
C ARG A 56 16.31 -4.28 -8.89
N GLY A 57 16.44 -2.99 -8.65
CA GLY A 57 16.85 -2.02 -9.68
C GLY A 57 15.79 -1.70 -10.75
N ARG A 58 14.57 -2.23 -10.61
CA ARG A 58 13.45 -1.86 -11.49
C ARG A 58 12.95 -0.45 -11.19
N LYS A 59 12.40 0.18 -12.21
CA LYS A 59 11.81 1.52 -12.16
C LYS A 59 10.29 1.39 -12.17
N VAL A 60 9.65 1.93 -11.13
CA VAL A 60 8.19 1.83 -10.97
C VAL A 60 7.58 3.21 -10.93
N LEU A 61 6.51 3.43 -11.71
CA LEU A 61 5.67 4.61 -11.60
C LEU A 61 4.30 4.22 -11.05
N VAL A 62 3.82 4.99 -10.08
CA VAL A 62 2.47 4.86 -9.54
C VAL A 62 1.67 6.12 -9.82
N LEU A 63 0.49 5.93 -10.40
CA LEU A 63 -0.52 6.97 -10.59
C LEU A 63 -1.47 6.94 -9.40
N GLY A 64 -1.61 8.09 -8.75
CA GLY A 64 -2.38 8.24 -7.53
C GLY A 64 -1.54 8.14 -6.27
N ALA A 65 -2.00 8.85 -5.24
CA ALA A 65 -1.36 8.90 -3.92
C ALA A 65 -2.36 8.52 -2.82
N GLY A 66 -3.13 7.46 -3.07
CA GLY A 66 -4.09 6.93 -2.10
C GLY A 66 -3.45 5.91 -1.15
N GLU A 67 -4.23 5.43 -0.17
CA GLU A 67 -3.76 4.45 0.81
C GLU A 67 -3.27 3.14 0.15
N THR A 68 -3.96 2.69 -0.90
CA THR A 68 -3.55 1.51 -1.68
C THR A 68 -2.24 1.76 -2.42
N SER A 69 -2.06 2.92 -3.06
CA SER A 69 -0.82 3.32 -3.74
C SER A 69 0.35 3.30 -2.75
N ALA A 70 0.17 3.89 -1.57
CA ALA A 70 1.18 3.91 -0.52
C ALA A 70 1.55 2.51 -0.02
N LYS A 71 0.55 1.66 0.25
CA LYS A 71 0.77 0.26 0.64
C LYS A 71 1.52 -0.53 -0.45
N THR A 72 1.19 -0.28 -1.72
CA THR A 72 1.81 -0.95 -2.86
C THR A 72 3.27 -0.52 -3.03
N LEU A 73 3.55 0.78 -2.97
CA LEU A 73 4.92 1.30 -3.04
C LEU A 73 5.77 0.81 -1.87
N ARG A 74 5.26 0.81 -0.63
CA ARG A 74 5.99 0.22 0.52
C ARG A 74 6.31 -1.26 0.28
N ALA A 75 5.37 -2.01 -0.30
CA ALA A 75 5.58 -3.42 -0.62
C ALA A 75 6.63 -3.61 -1.74
N LEU A 76 6.69 -2.72 -2.74
CA LEU A 76 7.70 -2.71 -3.79
C LEU A 76 9.09 -2.36 -3.23
N ALA A 77 9.17 -1.30 -2.42
CA ALA A 77 10.39 -0.88 -1.75
C ALA A 77 10.99 -2.03 -0.92
N SER A 78 10.14 -2.74 -0.17
CA SER A 78 10.57 -3.90 0.65
C SER A 78 11.14 -5.07 -0.17
N ARG A 79 10.90 -5.10 -1.49
CA ARG A 79 11.43 -6.11 -2.44
C ARG A 79 12.62 -5.58 -3.25
N GLY A 80 13.16 -4.41 -2.91
CA GLY A 80 14.38 -3.89 -3.48
C GLY A 80 14.21 -3.00 -4.73
N VAL A 81 12.98 -2.55 -5.01
CA VAL A 81 12.78 -1.47 -6.00
C VAL A 81 13.39 -0.18 -5.45
N SER A 82 14.30 0.42 -6.21
CA SER A 82 15.07 1.60 -5.79
C SER A 82 14.66 2.89 -6.51
N ASP A 83 13.98 2.80 -7.66
CA ASP A 83 13.47 3.98 -8.40
C ASP A 83 11.94 3.94 -8.37
N LEU A 84 11.39 4.61 -7.35
CA LEU A 84 9.95 4.75 -7.12
C LEU A 84 9.52 6.15 -7.55
N ARG A 85 8.65 6.22 -8.56
CA ARG A 85 8.09 7.46 -9.09
C ARG A 85 6.61 7.54 -8.74
N VAL A 86 6.14 8.72 -8.32
CA VAL A 86 4.74 8.94 -7.95
C VAL A 86 4.20 10.11 -8.74
N SER A 87 3.04 9.93 -9.39
CA SER A 87 2.34 11.01 -10.06
C SER A 87 0.90 11.08 -9.57
N ASN A 88 0.39 12.28 -9.32
CA ASN A 88 -0.97 12.46 -8.85
C ASN A 88 -1.56 13.79 -9.33
N ARG A 89 -2.87 13.83 -9.58
CA ARG A 89 -3.58 15.06 -10.00
C ARG A 89 -3.39 16.23 -9.04
N THR A 90 -3.24 15.93 -7.75
CA THR A 90 -2.84 16.92 -6.73
C THR A 90 -1.34 16.76 -6.48
N PRO A 91 -0.49 17.70 -6.93
CA PRO A 91 0.98 17.58 -6.83
C PRO A 91 1.48 17.35 -5.41
N ALA A 92 0.96 18.11 -4.45
CA ALA A 92 1.32 18.01 -3.03
C ALA A 92 1.19 16.57 -2.47
N ARG A 93 0.20 15.79 -2.93
CA ARG A 93 0.05 14.40 -2.48
C ARG A 93 1.08 13.46 -3.12
N ALA A 94 1.50 13.73 -4.35
CA ALA A 94 2.57 12.95 -4.97
C ALA A 94 3.91 13.25 -4.29
N GLU A 95 4.18 14.52 -3.97
CA GLU A 95 5.36 14.96 -3.23
C GLU A 95 5.41 14.35 -1.83
N GLU A 96 4.31 14.41 -1.08
CA GLU A 96 4.22 13.82 0.26
C GLU A 96 4.53 12.32 0.25
N LEU A 97 3.90 11.57 -0.66
CA LEU A 97 4.09 10.12 -0.75
C LEU A 97 5.47 9.74 -1.29
N ALA A 98 6.00 10.49 -2.27
CA ALA A 98 7.35 10.27 -2.79
C ALA A 98 8.39 10.51 -1.68
N ASN A 99 8.26 11.60 -0.92
CA ASN A 99 9.17 11.92 0.18
C ASN A 99 9.15 10.85 1.29
N GLU A 100 7.98 10.29 1.62
CA GLU A 100 7.87 9.21 2.62
C GLU A 100 8.68 7.96 2.23
N LEU A 101 8.88 7.74 0.93
CA LEU A 101 9.46 6.52 0.37
C LEU A 101 10.78 6.75 -0.35
N GLU A 102 11.41 7.92 -0.14
CA GLU A 102 12.64 8.33 -0.82
C GLU A 102 12.55 8.21 -2.36
N GLY A 103 11.36 8.43 -2.89
CA GLY A 103 11.03 8.38 -4.31
C GLY A 103 11.02 9.74 -4.98
N ILE A 104 10.55 9.76 -6.23
CA ILE A 104 10.54 10.94 -7.10
C ILE A 104 9.09 11.31 -7.43
N ALA A 105 8.69 12.54 -7.12
CA ALA A 105 7.42 13.08 -7.59
C ALA A 105 7.52 13.47 -9.06
N VAL A 106 6.61 12.97 -9.88
CA VAL A 106 6.51 13.25 -11.32
C VAL A 106 5.25 14.07 -11.60
N PRO A 107 5.34 15.22 -12.29
CA PRO A 107 4.18 16.01 -12.64
C PRO A 107 3.13 15.21 -13.41
N PHE A 108 1.85 15.37 -13.04
CA PHE A 108 0.76 14.65 -13.69
C PHE A 108 0.55 15.04 -15.17
N ALA A 109 1.08 16.18 -15.60
CA ALA A 109 1.03 16.56 -17.02
C ALA A 109 2.01 15.74 -17.88
N THR A 110 3.12 15.29 -17.31
CA THR A 110 4.25 14.70 -18.05
C THR A 110 4.54 13.24 -17.67
N TRP A 111 3.73 12.61 -16.83
CA TRP A 111 3.96 11.23 -16.38
C TRP A 111 4.05 10.24 -17.55
N LEU A 112 3.31 10.49 -18.64
CA LEU A 112 3.31 9.63 -19.83
C LEU A 112 4.70 9.55 -20.48
N GLU A 113 5.50 10.61 -20.37
CA GLU A 113 6.85 10.67 -20.91
C GLU A 113 7.80 9.71 -20.16
N GLN A 114 7.50 9.45 -18.88
CA GLN A 114 8.25 8.49 -18.06
C GLN A 114 8.02 7.04 -18.49
N CYS A 115 6.93 6.75 -19.22
CA CYS A 115 6.62 5.40 -19.70
C CYS A 115 7.74 4.78 -20.56
N ARG A 116 8.66 5.60 -21.10
CA ARG A 116 9.81 5.13 -21.87
C ARG A 116 10.91 4.50 -21.02
N GLU A 117 10.94 4.81 -19.73
CA GLU A 117 12.02 4.42 -18.83
C GLU A 117 11.57 3.48 -17.71
N ILE A 118 10.28 3.38 -17.44
CA ILE A 118 9.74 2.55 -16.34
C ILE A 118 9.54 1.11 -16.79
N ASP A 119 9.76 0.18 -15.87
CA ASP A 119 9.48 -1.25 -16.07
C ASP A 119 8.03 -1.59 -15.69
N ILE A 120 7.47 -0.88 -14.69
CA ILE A 120 6.16 -1.18 -14.12
C ILE A 120 5.37 0.12 -13.92
N LEU A 121 4.10 0.11 -14.36
CA LEU A 121 3.11 1.15 -14.09
C LEU A 121 1.98 0.59 -13.23
N ILE A 122 1.63 1.29 -12.14
CA ILE A 122 0.48 0.97 -11.28
C ILE A 122 -0.47 2.16 -11.26
N SER A 123 -1.78 1.92 -11.41
CA SER A 123 -2.82 2.96 -11.44
C SER A 123 -4.01 2.61 -10.57
#